data_AF-A0A538RNA6-F1
#
_entry.id   AF-A0A538RNA6-F1
#
_cell.length_a   1.000
_cell.length_b   1.000
_cell.length_c   1.000
_cell.angle_alpha   90.00
_cell.angle_beta   90.00
_cell.angle_gamma   90.00
#
_symmetry.space_group_name_H-M   'P 1'
#
loop_
_entity.id
_entity.type
_entity.pdbx_description
1 polymer ?
#
loop_
_entity_poly.entity_id
_entity_poly.type
_entity_poly.pdbx_seq_one_letter_code
_entity_poly.pdbx_strand_id
1 'polypeptide(L)'
;MAWRPPWSVDRWTCRRRSMSPTSRSQLVRYGAALLAVAIAFLARKFLDPFLGNHHPFTTFYVAVTAVAWYAGLGPALLAIVLSYLAGDYFFISPRYAIDFSTPEHLADLSCFFFVGVVIALFTEAMRAAQRQAEAKALEALQKRKELELEMTERKRLERELKLRADELVDADRRKDEFLAVLGHELRNPLAPIRYALEIRG
;
A
#
# COMPACT_ATOMS: atom_id res chain seq x y z
N MET A 1 -10.09 -44.40 41.43
CA MET A 1 -9.02 -43.67 40.70
C MET A 1 -8.92 -44.30 39.31
N ALA A 2 -9.07 -43.63 38.17
CA ALA A 2 -9.13 -42.19 37.88
C ALA A 2 -10.17 -41.94 36.77
N TRP A 3 -11.14 -41.07 37.05
CA TRP A 3 -12.17 -40.60 36.14
C TRP A 3 -11.55 -39.57 35.17
N ARG A 4 -11.69 -39.76 33.85
CA ARG A 4 -11.19 -38.83 32.82
C ARG A 4 -12.34 -37.91 32.34
N PRO A 5 -12.16 -36.59 32.29
CA PRO A 5 -13.22 -35.66 31.91
C PRO A 5 -13.44 -35.58 30.38
N PRO A 6 -14.65 -35.19 29.92
CA PRO A 6 -15.09 -35.27 28.51
C PRO A 6 -14.56 -34.16 27.57
N TRP A 7 -13.51 -33.43 27.95
CA TRP A 7 -12.98 -32.31 27.14
C TRP A 7 -11.53 -32.49 26.71
N SER A 8 -10.98 -33.72 26.66
CA SER A 8 -9.65 -33.94 26.10
C SER A 8 -9.65 -33.75 24.58
N VAL A 9 -9.60 -32.49 24.16
CA VAL A 9 -9.35 -32.10 22.78
C VAL A 9 -7.89 -32.43 22.50
N ASP A 10 -7.67 -33.49 21.74
CA ASP A 10 -6.36 -33.88 21.23
C ASP A 10 -5.75 -32.75 20.39
N ARG A 11 -4.90 -31.94 21.02
CA ARG A 11 -4.07 -30.92 20.35
C ARG A 11 -2.88 -31.57 19.66
N TRP A 12 -3.16 -32.42 18.67
CA TRP A 12 -2.18 -32.81 17.67
C TRP A 12 -2.48 -32.08 16.37
N THR A 13 -2.33 -30.76 16.38
CA THR A 13 -2.20 -30.03 15.13
C THR A 13 -0.85 -30.39 14.54
N CYS A 14 -0.90 -31.29 13.55
CA CYS A 14 0.17 -31.52 12.59
C CYS A 14 0.60 -30.16 12.04
N ARG A 15 1.69 -29.61 12.60
CA ARG A 15 2.36 -28.42 12.09
C ARG A 15 2.96 -28.80 10.75
N ARG A 16 2.14 -28.77 9.68
CA ARG A 16 2.64 -28.67 8.30
C ARG A 16 3.62 -27.52 8.31
N ARG A 17 4.91 -27.85 8.20
CA ARG A 17 5.95 -26.88 7.90
C ARG A 17 5.71 -26.45 6.46
N SER A 18 4.74 -25.56 6.26
CA SER A 18 4.62 -24.81 5.02
C SER A 18 5.93 -24.07 4.85
N MET A 19 6.72 -24.43 3.84
CA MET A 19 7.85 -23.60 3.41
C MET A 19 7.30 -22.19 3.23
N SER A 20 7.80 -21.27 4.03
CA SER A 20 7.30 -19.90 4.07
C SER A 20 7.46 -19.27 2.66
N PRO A 21 6.46 -18.52 2.16
CA PRO A 21 6.50 -17.87 0.84
C PRO A 21 7.70 -16.91 0.65
N THR A 22 8.42 -16.59 1.71
CA THR A 22 9.66 -15.81 1.72
C THR A 22 10.85 -16.52 1.06
N SER A 23 10.99 -17.85 1.18
CA SER A 23 12.19 -18.56 0.67
C SER A 23 12.24 -18.57 -0.86
N ARG A 24 11.09 -18.77 -1.53
CA ARG A 24 10.99 -18.77 -3.00
C ARG A 24 11.27 -17.38 -3.58
N SER A 25 10.82 -16.33 -2.91
CA SER A 25 11.11 -14.94 -3.31
C SER A 25 12.59 -14.58 -3.15
N GLN A 26 13.25 -15.05 -2.09
CA GLN A 26 14.69 -14.85 -1.90
C GLN A 26 15.51 -15.53 -2.99
N LEU A 27 15.22 -16.80 -3.31
CA LEU A 27 15.88 -17.54 -4.39
C LEU A 27 15.79 -16.81 -5.73
N VAL A 28 14.63 -16.25 -6.08
CA VAL A 28 14.45 -15.47 -7.32
C VAL A 28 15.29 -14.19 -7.30
N ARG A 29 15.33 -13.48 -6.16
CA ARG A 29 16.10 -12.22 -6.02
C ARG A 29 17.61 -12.45 -6.16
N TYR A 30 18.16 -13.48 -5.52
CA TYR A 30 19.57 -13.84 -5.66
C TYR A 30 19.89 -14.48 -7.02
N GLY A 31 18.97 -15.26 -7.58
CA GLY A 31 19.10 -15.78 -8.95
C GLY A 31 19.13 -14.67 -10.00
N ALA A 32 18.31 -13.62 -9.84
CA ALA A 32 18.35 -12.44 -10.69
C ALA A 32 19.69 -11.69 -10.59
N ALA A 33 20.28 -11.60 -9.40
CA ALA A 33 21.60 -11.01 -9.21
C ALA A 33 22.70 -11.79 -9.97
N LEU A 34 22.70 -13.12 -9.83
CA LEU A 34 23.62 -13.99 -10.57
C LEU A 34 23.45 -13.84 -12.08
N LEU A 35 22.21 -13.86 -12.56
CA LEU A 35 21.91 -13.72 -13.98
C LEU A 35 22.35 -12.36 -14.53
N ALA A 36 22.10 -11.27 -13.80
CA ALA A 36 22.50 -9.93 -14.20
C ALA A 36 24.03 -9.80 -14.29
N VAL A 37 24.76 -10.34 -13.32
CA VAL A 37 26.24 -10.37 -13.36
C VAL A 37 26.75 -11.22 -14.52
N ALA A 38 26.13 -12.37 -14.78
CA ALA A 38 26.49 -13.22 -15.91
C ALA A 38 26.26 -12.51 -17.26
N ILE A 39 25.15 -11.80 -17.41
CA ILE A 39 24.85 -11.00 -18.61
C ILE A 39 25.87 -9.86 -18.75
N ALA A 40 26.18 -9.13 -17.68
CA ALA A 40 27.17 -8.05 -17.70
C ALA A 40 28.57 -8.54 -18.06
N PHE A 41 28.95 -9.71 -17.55
CA PHE A 41 30.21 -10.38 -17.89
C PHE A 41 30.26 -10.77 -19.37
N LEU A 42 29.21 -11.42 -19.89
CA LEU A 42 29.14 -11.81 -21.30
C LEU A 42 29.15 -10.60 -22.24
N ALA A 43 28.41 -9.55 -21.88
CA ALA A 43 28.44 -8.28 -22.60
C ALA A 43 29.86 -7.70 -22.59
N ARG A 44 30.54 -7.63 -21.43
CA ARG A 44 31.91 -7.10 -21.37
C ARG A 44 32.89 -7.90 -22.20
N LYS A 45 32.79 -9.23 -22.19
CA LYS A 45 33.62 -10.12 -22.98
C LYS A 45 33.42 -9.91 -24.48
N PHE A 46 32.19 -9.71 -24.92
CA PHE A 46 31.88 -9.41 -26.32
C PHE A 46 32.38 -8.03 -26.74
N LEU A 47 32.31 -7.05 -25.84
CA LEU A 47 32.77 -5.68 -26.06
C LEU A 47 34.28 -5.49 -25.83
N ASP A 48 35.01 -6.52 -25.39
CA ASP A 48 36.45 -6.47 -25.14
C ASP A 48 37.29 -6.00 -26.34
N PRO A 49 36.98 -6.39 -27.61
CA PRO A 49 37.69 -5.89 -28.78
C PRO A 49 37.55 -4.37 -28.99
N PHE A 50 36.50 -3.75 -28.45
CA PHE A 50 36.17 -2.34 -28.66
C PHE A 50 36.56 -1.44 -27.47
N LEU A 51 36.49 -1.94 -26.23
CA LEU A 51 36.65 -1.12 -25.02
C LEU A 51 38.07 -1.09 -24.44
N GLY A 52 38.98 -1.94 -24.91
CA GLY A 52 40.34 -2.04 -24.37
C GLY A 52 40.39 -2.36 -22.87
N ASN A 53 41.56 -2.20 -22.26
CA ASN A 53 41.83 -2.58 -20.85
C ASN A 53 41.55 -1.48 -19.82
N HIS A 54 41.17 -0.27 -20.22
CA HIS A 54 41.10 0.89 -19.31
C HIS A 54 39.82 0.96 -18.47
N HIS A 55 38.75 0.22 -18.83
CA HIS A 55 37.47 0.26 -18.12
C HIS A 55 36.87 -1.15 -17.94
N PRO A 56 37.30 -1.93 -16.92
CA PRO A 56 36.80 -3.29 -16.69
C PRO A 56 35.36 -3.33 -16.18
N PHE A 57 34.93 -2.32 -15.40
CA PHE A 57 33.72 -2.39 -14.58
C PHE A 57 32.46 -1.71 -15.14
N THR A 58 32.51 -1.08 -16.31
CA THR A 58 31.41 -0.23 -16.86
C THR A 58 30.08 -0.98 -17.00
N THR A 59 30.09 -2.20 -17.53
CA THR A 59 28.88 -3.03 -17.68
C THR A 59 28.37 -3.58 -16.34
N PHE A 60 29.26 -3.79 -15.38
CA PHE A 60 28.90 -4.29 -14.06
C PHE A 60 28.17 -3.24 -13.22
N TYR A 61 28.49 -1.95 -13.38
CA TYR A 61 27.71 -0.87 -12.74
C TYR A 61 26.24 -0.94 -13.12
N VAL A 62 25.92 -1.10 -14.40
CA VAL A 62 24.53 -1.19 -14.88
C VAL A 62 23.80 -2.39 -14.28
N ALA A 63 24.48 -3.54 -14.20
CA ALA A 63 23.91 -4.73 -13.57
C ALA A 63 23.67 -4.53 -12.07
N VAL A 64 24.64 -3.95 -11.33
CA VAL A 64 24.48 -3.67 -9.90
C VAL A 64 23.34 -2.69 -9.66
N THR A 65 23.20 -1.63 -10.46
CA THR A 65 22.07 -0.69 -10.37
C THR A 65 20.74 -1.39 -10.63
N ALA A 66 20.64 -2.23 -11.65
CA ALA A 66 19.42 -2.99 -11.93
C ALA A 66 19.08 -3.96 -10.78
N VAL A 67 20.06 -4.69 -10.24
CA VAL A 67 19.87 -5.61 -9.13
C VAL A 67 19.48 -4.85 -7.85
N ALA A 68 20.09 -3.72 -7.56
CA ALA A 68 19.69 -2.86 -6.44
C ALA A 68 18.23 -2.39 -6.62
N TRP A 69 17.88 -1.91 -7.81
CA TRP A 69 16.53 -1.42 -8.13
C TRP A 69 15.47 -2.50 -8.00
N TYR A 70 15.71 -3.72 -8.47
CA TYR A 70 14.68 -4.77 -8.52
C TYR A 70 14.78 -5.74 -7.33
N ALA A 71 15.98 -6.21 -7.00
CA ALA A 71 16.21 -7.24 -5.99
C ALA A 71 16.61 -6.67 -4.60
N GLY A 72 16.94 -5.39 -4.47
CA GLY A 72 17.25 -4.72 -3.19
C GLY A 72 18.70 -4.94 -2.69
N LEU A 73 18.97 -4.50 -1.44
CA LEU A 73 20.33 -4.39 -0.90
C LEU A 73 21.12 -5.71 -0.85
N GLY A 74 20.55 -6.78 -0.28
CA GLY A 74 21.26 -8.06 -0.12
C GLY A 74 21.77 -8.66 -1.45
N PRO A 75 20.90 -8.85 -2.46
CA PRO A 75 21.33 -9.30 -3.79
C PRO A 75 22.25 -8.31 -4.50
N ALA A 76 22.13 -7.00 -4.26
CA ALA A 76 23.04 -6.00 -4.82
C ALA A 76 24.46 -6.11 -4.24
N LEU A 77 24.60 -6.35 -2.93
CA LEU A 77 25.89 -6.62 -2.29
C LEU A 77 26.54 -7.88 -2.88
N LEU A 78 25.75 -8.95 -3.07
CA LEU A 78 26.22 -10.16 -3.74
C LEU A 78 26.67 -9.86 -5.18
N ALA A 79 25.91 -9.06 -5.94
CA ALA A 79 26.29 -8.64 -7.28
C ALA A 79 27.58 -7.82 -7.30
N ILE A 80 27.80 -6.92 -6.33
CA ILE A 80 29.03 -6.14 -6.17
C ILE A 80 30.21 -7.08 -5.97
N VAL A 81 30.13 -8.00 -4.99
CA VAL A 81 31.21 -8.94 -4.67
C VAL A 81 31.54 -9.83 -5.88
N LEU A 82 30.52 -10.39 -6.54
CA LEU A 82 30.72 -11.24 -7.72
C LEU A 82 31.27 -10.47 -8.92
N SER A 83 30.82 -9.23 -9.13
CA SER A 83 31.31 -8.38 -10.23
C SER A 83 32.77 -8.00 -10.02
N TYR A 84 33.17 -7.69 -8.78
CA TYR A 84 34.57 -7.43 -8.45
C TYR A 84 35.43 -8.67 -8.71
N LEU A 85 35.05 -9.83 -8.15
CA LEU A 85 35.76 -11.10 -8.37
C LEU A 85 35.87 -11.46 -9.85
N ALA A 86 34.80 -11.29 -10.62
CA ALA A 86 34.79 -11.58 -12.06
C ALA A 86 35.62 -10.57 -12.86
N GLY A 87 35.56 -9.28 -12.52
CA GLY A 87 36.32 -8.22 -13.17
C GLY A 87 37.82 -8.36 -12.93
N ASP A 88 38.20 -8.54 -11.66
CA ASP A 88 39.58 -8.71 -11.21
C ASP A 88 40.22 -9.96 -11.85
N TYR A 89 39.56 -11.12 -11.76
CA TYR A 89 40.13 -12.37 -12.25
C TYR A 89 40.27 -12.45 -13.78
N PHE A 90 39.30 -11.91 -14.53
CA PHE A 90 39.25 -12.10 -16.00
C PHE A 90 39.82 -10.93 -16.82
N PHE A 91 39.72 -9.69 -16.33
CA PHE A 91 39.99 -8.51 -17.16
C PHE A 91 41.22 -7.70 -16.72
N ILE A 92 41.65 -7.77 -15.46
CA ILE A 92 42.83 -7.06 -14.97
C ILE A 92 44.11 -7.88 -15.26
N SER A 93 45.17 -7.21 -15.70
CA SER A 93 46.49 -7.82 -15.98
C SER A 93 47.36 -7.80 -14.71
N PRO A 94 48.01 -8.91 -14.29
CA PRO A 94 48.16 -10.17 -15.01
C PRO A 94 46.91 -11.06 -14.90
N ARG A 95 46.32 -11.38 -16.05
CA ARG A 95 45.15 -12.28 -16.13
C ARG A 95 45.54 -13.63 -15.52
N TYR A 96 44.70 -14.15 -14.62
CA TYR A 96 44.95 -15.38 -13.83
C TYR A 96 45.95 -15.26 -12.66
N ALA A 97 46.41 -14.07 -12.27
CA ALA A 97 47.20 -13.85 -11.06
C ALA A 97 46.56 -12.76 -10.18
N ILE A 98 46.32 -13.08 -8.90
CA ILE A 98 45.82 -12.12 -7.92
C ILE A 98 47.03 -11.39 -7.32
N ASP A 99 47.37 -10.21 -7.86
CA ASP A 99 48.43 -9.36 -7.29
C ASP A 99 47.80 -8.16 -6.58
N PHE A 100 48.03 -8.07 -5.26
CA PHE A 100 47.51 -6.98 -4.40
C PHE A 100 48.51 -5.82 -4.27
N SER A 101 49.64 -5.86 -4.99
CA SER A 101 50.79 -4.99 -4.73
C SER A 101 50.69 -3.60 -5.37
N THR A 102 49.73 -3.38 -6.29
CA THR A 102 49.50 -2.11 -7.00
C THR A 102 48.41 -1.27 -6.32
N PRO A 103 48.69 0.00 -5.95
CA PRO A 103 47.72 0.91 -5.33
C PRO A 103 46.45 1.17 -6.16
N GLU A 104 46.52 0.95 -7.48
CA GLU A 104 45.44 1.17 -8.43
C GLU A 104 44.25 0.21 -8.20
N HIS A 105 44.50 -1.05 -7.83
CA HIS A 105 43.42 -2.02 -7.54
C HIS A 105 42.63 -1.67 -6.29
N LEU A 106 43.31 -1.13 -5.28
CA LEU A 106 42.66 -0.69 -4.05
C LEU A 106 41.77 0.54 -4.32
N ALA A 107 42.19 1.44 -5.20
CA ALA A 107 41.40 2.59 -5.63
C ALA A 107 40.14 2.16 -6.40
N ASP A 108 40.26 1.23 -7.35
CA ASP A 108 39.11 0.72 -8.11
C ASP A 108 38.12 -0.05 -7.24
N LEU A 109 38.62 -0.91 -6.34
CA LEU A 109 37.79 -1.65 -5.39
C LEU A 109 37.04 -0.69 -4.45
N SER A 110 37.75 0.29 -3.87
CA SER A 110 37.14 1.24 -2.95
C SER A 110 36.10 2.12 -3.65
N CYS A 111 36.37 2.58 -4.87
CA CYS A 111 35.43 3.35 -5.67
C CYS A 111 34.20 2.52 -6.05
N PHE A 112 34.39 1.30 -6.55
CA PHE A 112 33.29 0.41 -6.94
C PHE A 112 32.40 0.03 -5.75
N PHE A 113 33.03 -0.32 -4.61
CA PHE A 113 32.31 -0.63 -3.38
C PHE A 113 31.55 0.60 -2.87
N PHE A 114 32.19 1.77 -2.84
CA PHE A 114 31.56 3.02 -2.40
C PHE A 114 30.35 3.36 -3.28
N VAL A 115 30.50 3.35 -4.61
CA VAL A 115 29.41 3.62 -5.55
C VAL A 115 28.28 2.60 -5.38
N GLY A 116 28.60 1.31 -5.27
CA GLY A 116 27.61 0.26 -5.07
C GLY A 116 26.82 0.42 -3.77
N VAL A 117 27.51 0.75 -2.67
CA VAL A 117 26.87 1.03 -1.37
C VAL A 117 25.99 2.27 -1.45
N VAL A 118 26.46 3.36 -2.07
CA VAL A 118 25.67 4.59 -2.25
C VAL A 118 24.39 4.30 -3.05
N ILE A 119 24.49 3.58 -4.17
CA ILE A 119 23.34 3.18 -4.98
C ILE A 119 22.36 2.35 -4.15
N ALA A 120 22.86 1.39 -3.37
CA ALA A 120 22.01 0.51 -2.59
C ALA A 120 21.32 1.24 -1.43
N LEU A 121 22.04 2.12 -0.71
CA LEU A 121 21.47 2.99 0.32
C LEU A 121 20.44 3.95 -0.25
N PHE A 122 20.74 4.58 -1.39
CA PHE A 122 19.82 5.48 -2.07
C PHE A 122 18.53 4.75 -2.49
N THR A 123 18.66 3.53 -3.02
CA THR A 123 17.51 2.71 -3.41
C THR A 123 16.67 2.29 -2.20
N GLU A 124 17.30 1.90 -1.09
CA GLU A 124 16.59 1.59 0.16
C GLU A 124 15.86 2.81 0.72
N ALA A 125 16.52 3.98 0.74
CA ALA A 125 15.93 5.24 1.19
C ALA A 125 14.73 5.64 0.32
N MET A 126 14.85 5.53 -1.01
CA MET A 126 13.75 5.81 -1.94
C MET A 126 12.57 4.85 -1.72
N ARG A 127 12.84 3.55 -1.57
CA ARG A 127 11.81 2.54 -1.28
C ARG A 127 11.17 2.75 0.10
N ALA A 128 11.91 3.25 1.08
CA ALA A 128 11.37 3.59 2.39
C ALA A 128 10.44 4.82 2.28
N ALA A 129 10.84 5.84 1.52
CA ALA A 129 10.01 7.01 1.24
C ALA A 129 8.72 6.65 0.48
N GLN A 130 8.82 5.78 -0.55
CA GLN A 130 7.64 5.28 -1.27
C GLN A 130 6.69 4.50 -0.37
N ARG A 131 7.20 3.61 0.50
CA ARG A 131 6.38 2.87 1.47
C ARG A 131 5.62 3.80 2.42
N GLN A 132 6.25 4.89 2.86
CA GLN A 132 5.57 5.89 3.69
C GLN A 132 4.46 6.63 2.93
N ALA A 133 4.69 6.95 1.65
CA ALA A 133 3.69 7.58 0.81
C ALA A 133 2.48 6.66 0.56
N GLU A 134 2.74 5.37 0.29
CA GLU A 134 1.69 4.36 0.11
C GLU A 134 0.87 4.13 1.38
N ALA A 135 1.52 4.05 2.55
CA ALA A 135 0.84 3.90 3.83
C ALA A 135 -0.14 5.06 4.09
N LYS A 136 0.31 6.30 3.87
CA LYS A 136 -0.54 7.50 3.99
C LYS A 136 -1.69 7.49 2.98
N ALA A 137 -1.46 7.02 1.75
CA ALA A 137 -2.51 6.90 0.74
C ALA A 137 -3.58 5.89 1.14
N LEU A 138 -3.19 4.77 1.76
CA LEU A 138 -4.13 3.77 2.26
C LEU A 138 -4.95 4.30 3.45
N GLU A 139 -4.31 5.00 4.38
CA GLU A 139 -4.99 5.67 5.50
C GLU A 139 -6.00 6.71 4.99
N ALA A 140 -5.62 7.52 4.01
CA ALA A 140 -6.53 8.50 3.39
C ALA A 140 -7.73 7.83 2.71
N LEU A 141 -7.53 6.68 2.04
CA LEU A 141 -8.60 5.91 1.45
C LEU A 141 -9.56 5.33 2.50
N GLN A 142 -9.03 4.83 3.62
CA GLN A 142 -9.83 4.32 4.73
C GLN A 142 -10.69 5.44 5.34
N LYS A 143 -10.07 6.58 5.64
CA LYS A 143 -10.78 7.75 6.20
C LYS A 143 -11.87 8.26 5.25
N ARG A 144 -11.61 8.24 3.93
CA ARG A 144 -12.61 8.61 2.94
C ARG A 144 -13.82 7.68 2.98
N LYS A 145 -13.62 6.36 3.10
CA LYS A 145 -14.74 5.39 3.21
C LYS A 145 -15.56 5.60 4.48
N GLU A 146 -14.91 5.90 5.60
CA GLU A 146 -15.57 6.21 6.86
C GLU A 146 -16.45 7.46 6.73
N LEU A 147 -15.91 8.54 6.16
CA LEU A 147 -16.67 9.77 5.89
C LEU A 147 -17.81 9.53 4.91
N GLU A 148 -17.64 8.69 3.89
CA GLU A 148 -18.71 8.34 2.96
C GLU A 148 -19.86 7.63 3.68
N LEU A 149 -19.56 6.70 4.59
CA LEU A 149 -20.58 6.03 5.43
C LEU A 149 -21.29 7.03 6.34
N GLU A 150 -20.54 7.86 7.08
CA GLU A 150 -21.09 8.89 7.96
C GLU A 150 -22.01 9.86 7.20
N MET A 151 -21.59 10.28 6.00
CA MET A 151 -22.39 11.15 5.13
C MET A 151 -23.70 10.49 4.68
N THR A 152 -23.69 9.19 4.39
CA THR A 152 -24.92 8.46 4.03
C THR A 152 -25.88 8.33 5.20
N GLU A 153 -25.36 8.07 6.40
CA GLU A 153 -26.15 8.00 7.62
C GLU A 153 -26.76 9.36 7.98
N ARG A 154 -25.95 10.42 7.97
CA ARG A 154 -26.41 11.78 8.21
C ARG A 154 -27.53 12.18 7.25
N LYS A 155 -27.37 11.91 5.96
CA LYS A 155 -28.42 12.17 4.95
C LYS A 155 -29.68 11.34 5.15
N ARG A 156 -29.60 10.18 5.82
CA ARG A 156 -30.78 9.37 6.15
C ARG A 156 -31.54 10.00 7.31
N LEU A 157 -30.84 10.38 8.38
CA LEU A 157 -31.44 11.05 9.53
C LEU A 157 -32.06 12.40 9.14
N GLU A 158 -31.36 13.18 8.32
CA GLU A 158 -31.89 14.45 7.81
C GLU A 158 -33.17 14.27 6.99
N ARG A 159 -33.24 13.22 6.15
CA ARG A 159 -34.47 12.88 5.41
C ARG A 159 -35.61 12.47 6.33
N GLU A 160 -35.33 11.68 7.37
CA GLU A 160 -36.35 11.27 8.34
C GLU A 160 -36.90 12.47 9.11
N LEU A 161 -36.02 13.35 9.58
CA LEU A 161 -36.42 14.59 10.25
C LEU A 161 -37.29 15.47 9.35
N LYS A 162 -36.90 15.60 8.07
CA LYS A 162 -37.67 16.38 7.10
C LYS A 162 -39.07 15.78 6.88
N LEU A 163 -39.18 14.47 6.72
CA LEU A 163 -40.48 13.81 6.57
C LEU A 163 -41.40 14.03 7.78
N ARG A 164 -40.87 13.95 9.00
CA ARG A 164 -41.66 14.22 10.21
C ARG A 164 -42.09 15.69 10.32
N ALA A 165 -41.22 16.62 9.91
CA ALA A 165 -41.56 18.03 9.89
C ALA A 165 -42.70 18.30 8.89
N ASP A 166 -42.62 17.74 7.68
CA ASP A 166 -43.66 17.84 6.65
C ASP A 166 -44.99 17.23 7.15
N GLU A 167 -44.96 16.07 7.80
CA GLU A 167 -46.15 15.43 8.39
C GLU A 167 -46.83 16.29 9.46
N LEU A 168 -46.04 16.94 10.32
CA LEU A 168 -46.57 17.86 11.34
C LEU A 168 -47.24 19.09 10.71
N VAL A 169 -46.64 19.64 9.66
CA VAL A 169 -47.21 20.76 8.90
C VAL A 169 -48.54 20.34 8.25
N ASP A 170 -48.59 19.16 7.64
CA ASP A 170 -49.81 18.62 7.03
C ASP A 170 -50.91 18.30 8.07
N ALA A 171 -50.53 17.85 9.27
CA ALA A 171 -51.46 17.63 10.37
C ALA A 171 -52.05 18.96 10.88
N ASP A 172 -51.23 19.99 11.03
CA ASP A 172 -51.67 21.32 11.46
C ASP A 172 -52.61 21.95 10.43
N ARG A 173 -52.28 21.87 9.13
CA ARG A 173 -53.14 22.34 8.05
C ARG A 173 -54.50 21.64 8.03
N ARG A 174 -54.52 20.30 8.18
CA ARG A 174 -55.78 19.53 8.26
C ARG A 174 -56.62 19.92 9.47
N LYS A 175 -55.98 20.21 10.60
CA LYS A 175 -56.67 20.70 11.80
C LYS A 175 -57.33 22.05 11.54
N ASP A 176 -56.63 22.98 10.89
CA ASP A 176 -57.17 24.29 10.56
C ASP A 176 -58.34 24.21 9.57
N GLU A 177 -58.23 23.37 8.54
CA GLU A 177 -59.32 23.10 7.59
C GLU A 177 -60.54 22.50 8.31
N PHE A 178 -60.35 21.53 9.20
CA PHE A 178 -61.41 20.94 10.01
C PHE A 178 -62.11 21.95 10.92
N LEU A 179 -61.34 22.81 11.60
CA LEU A 179 -61.88 23.87 12.44
C LEU A 179 -62.69 24.89 11.65
N ALA A 180 -62.26 25.24 10.44
CA ALA A 180 -63.00 26.13 9.56
C ALA A 180 -64.35 25.54 9.13
N VAL A 181 -64.37 24.25 8.75
CA VAL A 181 -65.61 23.53 8.38
C VAL A 181 -66.54 23.41 9.57
N LEU A 182 -66.06 22.96 10.73
CA LEU A 182 -66.87 22.88 11.96
C LEU A 182 -67.45 24.24 12.35
N GLY A 183 -66.65 25.31 12.27
CA GLY A 183 -67.11 26.65 12.57
C GLY A 183 -68.27 27.09 11.67
N HIS A 184 -68.19 26.78 10.37
CA HIS A 184 -69.24 27.08 9.42
C HIS A 184 -70.51 26.23 9.68
N GLU A 185 -70.34 24.94 9.91
CA GLU A 185 -71.45 24.01 10.13
C GLU A 185 -72.16 24.21 11.46
N LEU A 186 -71.46 24.61 12.53
CA LEU A 186 -72.07 24.91 13.83
C LEU A 186 -72.78 26.27 13.84
N ARG A 187 -72.30 27.24 13.05
CA ARG A 187 -72.90 28.58 12.97
C ARG A 187 -74.26 28.56 12.28
N ASN A 188 -74.45 27.72 11.27
CA ASN A 188 -75.72 27.56 10.56
C ASN A 188 -76.91 27.16 11.46
N PRO A 189 -76.85 26.10 12.28
CA PRO A 189 -77.93 25.70 13.19
C PRO A 189 -78.07 26.63 14.40
N LEU A 190 -77.01 27.35 14.79
CA LEU A 190 -77.07 28.33 15.88
C LEU A 190 -77.74 29.64 15.46
N ALA A 191 -77.76 30.00 14.17
CA ALA A 191 -78.40 31.22 13.69
C ALA A 191 -79.91 31.29 14.05
N PRO A 192 -80.75 30.26 13.79
CA PRO A 192 -82.15 30.25 14.23
C PRO A 192 -82.33 30.38 15.75
N ILE A 193 -81.48 29.72 16.54
CA ILE A 193 -81.56 29.74 18.01
C ILE A 193 -81.25 31.14 18.54
N ARG A 194 -80.27 31.81 17.94
CA ARG A 194 -79.91 33.18 18.30
C ARG A 194 -81.03 34.17 17.97
N TYR A 195 -81.67 34.04 16.81
CA TYR A 195 -82.82 34.87 16.44
C TYR A 195 -84.06 34.63 17.32
N ALA A 196 -84.30 33.39 17.76
CA ALA A 196 -85.39 33.07 18.70
C ALA A 196 -85.20 33.73 20.09
N LEU A 197 -83.96 34.00 20.49
CA LEU A 197 -83.62 34.70 21.73
C LEU A 197 -83.70 36.24 21.57
N GLU A 198 -83.38 36.80 20.40
CA GLU A 198 -83.48 38.24 20.14
C GLU A 198 -84.93 38.74 19.98
N ILE A 199 -85.89 37.88 19.59
CA ILE A 199 -87.31 38.28 19.41
C ILE A 199 -88.08 38.35 20.75
N ARG A 200 -87.50 37.85 21.85
CA ARG A 200 -88.17 37.77 23.16
C ARG A 200 -87.71 38.82 24.18
N GLY A 201 -86.86 39.76 23.76
CA GLY A 201 -86.51 40.98 24.51
C GLY A 201 -86.93 42.22 23.74
#